data_AF-A0A094IBQ7-F1
#
_entry.id   AF-A0A094IBQ7-F1
#
_cell.length_a   1.000
_cell.length_b   1.000
_cell.length_c   1.000
_cell.angle_alpha   90.00
_cell.angle_beta   90.00
_cell.angle_gamma   90.00
#
_symmetry.space_group_name_H-M   'P 1'
#
loop_
_entity.id
_entity.type
_entity.pdbx_description
1 polymer ?
#
loop_
_entity_poly.entity_id
_entity_poly.type
_entity_poly.pdbx_seq_one_letter_code
_entity_poly.pdbx_strand_id
1 'polypeptide(L)'
;METARATIQLLHKLENLKRLPRAGWVIKGVPNGESVADHSLRLAAMAFFAPVYKKHEQEKRFFQYAKSILPDHPVPEYWMELWQEYEDRKSKEALWLYDADKAESVIQSVEYANRGHKNLSEFLGLIPKFTTPQMANWGKVLREEVHRPIIFVTGLPNVDKTTHSKLLSEKFDALYLSLSGILQEQSDPKNSDAAFAALCLQEGLDISPTGYLTDILKENIDEGIKQGKRCVVIEGFPRNVKQLRGFEEKVQGGNLILLLTSIRQGSAPDSAIRALQELENEQEERLFKKIDCDGSEEEVGVPLMHAVEAFILQASN
;
A
#
# COMPACT_ATOMS: atom_id res chain seq x y z
N MET A 1 39.95 -2.71 -36.39
CA MET A 1 38.92 -3.76 -36.59
C MET A 1 38.59 -4.49 -35.30
N GLU A 2 39.59 -4.97 -34.56
CA GLU A 2 39.42 -5.77 -33.33
C GLU A 2 38.47 -5.14 -32.29
N THR A 3 38.66 -3.85 -31.97
CA THR A 3 37.77 -3.05 -31.10
C THR A 3 36.29 -3.12 -31.49
N ALA A 4 35.98 -3.08 -32.79
CA ALA A 4 34.60 -3.13 -33.27
C ALA A 4 33.96 -4.52 -33.10
N ARG A 5 34.75 -5.60 -33.28
CA ARG A 5 34.32 -6.98 -32.98
C ARG A 5 34.04 -7.13 -31.48
N ALA A 6 34.91 -6.57 -30.64
CA ALA A 6 34.78 -6.58 -29.19
C ALA A 6 33.52 -5.82 -28.72
N THR A 7 33.24 -4.64 -29.27
CA THR A 7 32.00 -3.88 -29.02
C THR A 7 30.74 -4.67 -29.43
N ILE A 8 30.72 -5.31 -30.60
CA ILE A 8 29.57 -6.12 -31.03
C ILE A 8 29.34 -7.32 -30.10
N GLN A 9 30.40 -7.97 -29.62
CA GLN A 9 30.29 -9.04 -28.63
C GLN A 9 29.73 -8.55 -27.28
N LEU A 10 30.08 -7.33 -26.85
CA LEU A 10 29.49 -6.70 -25.66
C LEU A 10 27.99 -6.43 -25.84
N LEU A 11 27.57 -5.89 -27.00
CA LEU A 11 26.15 -5.64 -27.32
C LEU A 11 25.33 -6.93 -27.31
N HIS A 12 25.84 -8.04 -27.87
CA HIS A 12 25.19 -9.35 -27.79
C HIS A 12 25.08 -9.90 -26.36
N LYS A 13 25.94 -9.47 -25.42
CA LYS A 13 25.82 -9.84 -24.00
C LYS A 13 24.78 -9.00 -23.26
N LEU A 14 24.66 -7.72 -23.59
CA LEU A 14 23.65 -6.82 -23.02
C LEU A 14 22.21 -7.22 -23.40
N GLU A 15 21.99 -7.85 -24.56
CA GLU A 15 20.69 -8.41 -24.98
C GLU A 15 20.09 -9.39 -23.95
N ASN A 16 20.93 -10.10 -23.18
CA ASN A 16 20.45 -11.02 -22.14
C ASN A 16 19.76 -10.30 -20.98
N LEU A 17 20.09 -9.04 -20.72
CA LEU A 17 19.48 -8.25 -19.63
C LEU A 17 17.98 -8.01 -19.87
N LYS A 18 17.52 -8.05 -21.14
CA LYS A 18 16.10 -7.98 -21.53
C LYS A 18 15.30 -9.25 -21.21
N ARG A 19 15.98 -10.32 -20.78
CA ARG A 19 15.40 -11.65 -20.53
C ARG A 19 15.72 -12.19 -19.14
N LEU A 20 16.50 -11.44 -18.36
CA LEU A 20 16.88 -11.75 -17.00
C LEU A 20 15.92 -11.00 -16.06
N PRO A 21 14.95 -11.68 -15.41
CA PRO A 21 14.03 -11.01 -14.49
C PRO A 21 14.76 -10.51 -13.25
N ARG A 22 14.35 -9.35 -12.71
CA ARG A 22 14.93 -8.79 -11.48
C ARG A 22 14.64 -9.69 -10.27
N ALA A 23 15.68 -9.98 -9.50
CA ALA A 23 15.67 -11.02 -8.46
C ALA A 23 14.60 -10.80 -7.37
N GLY A 24 14.27 -9.55 -7.03
CA GLY A 24 13.21 -9.25 -6.05
C GLY A 24 11.85 -9.80 -6.46
N TRP A 25 11.42 -9.54 -7.70
CA TRP A 25 10.16 -10.04 -8.25
C TRP A 25 10.14 -11.57 -8.35
N VAL A 26 11.27 -12.19 -8.69
CA VAL A 26 11.43 -13.66 -8.69
C VAL A 26 11.27 -14.24 -7.28
N ILE A 27 11.89 -13.65 -6.27
CA ILE A 27 11.79 -14.07 -4.85
C ILE A 27 10.37 -13.89 -4.31
N LYS A 28 9.63 -12.88 -4.78
CA LYS A 28 8.20 -12.68 -4.47
C LYS A 28 7.24 -13.54 -5.30
N GLY A 29 7.73 -14.27 -6.30
CA GLY A 29 6.91 -15.13 -7.16
C GLY A 29 6.05 -14.37 -8.18
N VAL A 30 6.42 -13.15 -8.56
CA VAL A 30 5.70 -12.37 -9.58
C VAL A 30 5.99 -12.95 -10.97
N PRO A 31 5.00 -13.56 -11.67
CA PRO A 31 5.22 -14.12 -13.00
C PRO A 31 5.40 -12.99 -14.02
N ASN A 32 6.40 -13.12 -14.89
CA ASN A 32 6.77 -12.11 -15.89
C ASN A 32 7.07 -10.72 -15.29
N GLY A 33 7.67 -10.69 -14.09
CA GLY A 33 8.29 -9.47 -13.54
C GLY A 33 9.37 -8.91 -14.47
N GLU A 34 9.68 -7.62 -14.30
CA GLU A 34 10.53 -6.82 -15.21
C GLU A 34 11.89 -7.47 -15.48
N SER A 35 12.46 -7.20 -16.65
CA SER A 35 13.85 -7.54 -16.92
C SER A 35 14.80 -6.51 -16.32
N VAL A 36 16.05 -6.92 -16.07
CA VAL A 36 17.12 -6.01 -15.63
C VAL A 36 17.29 -4.83 -16.61
N ALA A 37 17.07 -5.04 -17.91
CA ALA A 37 17.13 -3.95 -18.90
C ALA A 37 15.98 -2.94 -18.75
N ASP A 38 14.77 -3.38 -18.39
CA ASP A 38 13.61 -2.48 -18.19
C ASP A 38 13.85 -1.60 -16.96
N HIS A 39 14.27 -2.22 -15.85
CA HIS A 39 14.69 -1.51 -14.63
C HIS A 39 15.78 -0.48 -14.91
N SER A 40 16.86 -0.89 -15.60
CA SER A 40 17.97 0.00 -15.95
C SER A 40 17.54 1.15 -16.87
N LEU A 41 16.62 0.92 -17.82
CA LEU A 41 16.09 1.98 -18.68
C LEU A 41 15.27 3.00 -17.89
N ARG A 42 14.38 2.52 -17.00
CA ARG A 42 13.54 3.37 -16.14
C ARG A 42 14.37 4.15 -15.12
N LEU A 43 15.36 3.51 -14.48
CA LEU A 43 16.30 4.16 -13.56
C LEU A 43 17.17 5.21 -14.28
N ALA A 44 17.61 4.93 -15.51
CA ALA A 44 18.31 5.91 -16.35
C ALA A 44 17.40 7.10 -16.75
N ALA A 45 16.11 6.85 -17.00
CA ALA A 45 15.13 7.91 -17.23
C ALA A 45 14.87 8.75 -15.96
N MET A 46 14.82 8.12 -14.77
CA MET A 46 14.73 8.82 -13.49
C MET A 46 15.97 9.68 -13.23
N ALA A 47 17.17 9.25 -13.65
CA ALA A 47 18.40 10.03 -13.52
C ALA A 47 18.37 11.38 -14.28
N PHE A 48 17.47 11.61 -15.24
CA PHE A 48 17.27 12.94 -15.85
C PHE A 48 16.64 13.96 -14.88
N PHE A 49 16.02 13.51 -13.79
CA PHE A 49 15.43 14.37 -12.74
C PHE A 49 16.32 14.52 -11.51
N ALA A 50 17.51 13.92 -11.52
CA ALA A 50 18.52 14.13 -10.50
C ALA A 50 19.20 15.49 -10.67
N PRO A 51 19.61 16.15 -9.57
CA PRO A 51 20.71 17.13 -9.62
C PRO A 51 21.96 16.51 -10.27
N VAL A 52 22.88 17.34 -10.77
CA VAL A 52 24.03 16.84 -11.57
C VAL A 52 25.35 16.94 -10.81
N TYR A 53 25.83 15.79 -10.34
CA TYR A 53 27.21 15.30 -10.40
C TYR A 53 27.17 13.76 -10.25
N LYS A 54 28.29 13.08 -10.50
CA LYS A 54 28.24 11.73 -11.10
C LYS A 54 28.72 10.64 -10.16
N LYS A 55 27.80 9.70 -9.83
CA LYS A 55 27.90 8.82 -8.67
C LYS A 55 27.32 7.41 -8.90
N HIS A 56 28.05 6.33 -8.61
CA HIS A 56 27.75 4.95 -9.09
C HIS A 56 28.66 3.92 -8.35
N GLU A 57 28.51 2.56 -8.32
CA GLU A 57 29.40 1.73 -7.40
C GLU A 57 29.73 0.09 -7.63
N GLN A 58 28.33 -0.09 -7.89
CA GLN A 58 27.24 -1.16 -8.01
C GLN A 58 27.20 -2.24 -9.16
N GLU A 59 27.76 -2.05 -10.37
CA GLU A 59 28.13 -3.20 -11.25
C GLU A 59 29.51 -3.92 -11.01
N LYS A 60 30.63 -3.16 -11.01
CA LYS A 60 32.08 -3.44 -10.81
C LYS A 60 32.66 -4.51 -11.71
N ARG A 61 32.14 -5.72 -11.54
CA ARG A 61 32.44 -6.90 -12.35
C ARG A 61 32.20 -6.55 -13.82
N PHE A 62 31.18 -5.74 -14.12
CA PHE A 62 30.91 -5.29 -15.48
C PHE A 62 31.99 -4.38 -16.08
N PHE A 63 32.50 -3.36 -15.38
CA PHE A 63 33.54 -2.48 -15.97
C PHE A 63 34.95 -3.06 -15.88
N GLN A 64 35.25 -3.85 -14.86
CA GLN A 64 36.45 -4.72 -14.87
C GLN A 64 36.40 -5.69 -16.06
N TYR A 65 35.22 -6.23 -16.40
CA TYR A 65 35.02 -7.06 -17.56
C TYR A 65 35.06 -6.26 -18.88
N ALA A 66 34.44 -5.08 -18.96
CA ALA A 66 34.50 -4.21 -20.13
C ALA A 66 35.94 -3.75 -20.42
N LYS A 67 36.74 -3.48 -19.38
CA LYS A 67 38.18 -3.19 -19.47
C LYS A 67 38.98 -4.40 -19.96
N SER A 68 38.56 -5.63 -19.65
CA SER A 68 39.16 -6.85 -20.23
C SER A 68 38.79 -7.08 -21.71
N ILE A 69 37.73 -6.44 -22.21
CA ILE A 69 37.28 -6.50 -23.62
C ILE A 69 37.86 -5.31 -24.43
N LEU A 70 38.02 -4.15 -23.81
CA LEU A 70 38.43 -2.87 -24.43
C LEU A 70 39.55 -2.20 -23.60
N PRO A 71 40.76 -2.79 -23.50
CA PRO A 71 41.80 -2.35 -22.57
C PRO A 71 42.37 -0.95 -22.85
N ASP A 72 42.43 -0.52 -24.12
CA ASP A 72 42.98 0.78 -24.53
C ASP A 72 41.89 1.85 -24.76
N HIS A 73 40.63 1.56 -24.40
CA HIS A 73 39.51 2.48 -24.59
C HIS A 73 39.21 3.22 -23.27
N PRO A 74 38.92 4.53 -23.27
CA PRO A 74 38.74 5.28 -22.01
C PRO A 74 37.37 5.04 -21.33
N VAL A 75 36.43 4.39 -22.03
CA VAL A 75 35.06 4.21 -21.51
C VAL A 75 35.00 3.27 -20.30
N PRO A 76 35.63 2.08 -20.27
CA PRO A 76 35.65 1.25 -19.08
C PRO A 76 36.23 1.94 -17.84
N GLU A 77 37.31 2.72 -17.96
CA GLU A 77 37.90 3.52 -16.87
C GLU A 77 36.96 4.60 -16.40
N TYR A 78 36.46 5.44 -17.31
CA TYR A 78 35.51 6.49 -16.94
C TYR A 78 34.24 5.89 -16.38
N TRP A 79 33.79 4.74 -16.88
CA TRP A 79 32.73 3.94 -16.29
C TRP A 79 33.12 3.25 -14.97
N MET A 80 34.40 3.01 -14.69
CA MET A 80 34.89 2.53 -13.40
C MET A 80 35.20 3.68 -12.41
N GLU A 81 35.11 4.92 -12.87
CA GLU A 81 34.78 6.13 -12.09
C GLU A 81 33.29 6.50 -12.25
N LEU A 82 32.58 5.77 -13.12
CA LEU A 82 31.13 5.61 -13.10
C LEU A 82 30.60 4.39 -12.30
N TRP A 83 31.00 4.02 -11.08
CA TRP A 83 32.29 4.11 -10.36
C TRP A 83 32.29 4.96 -9.07
N GLN A 84 33.39 4.81 -8.29
CA GLN A 84 33.53 4.66 -6.82
C GLN A 84 32.81 5.64 -5.87
N GLU A 85 31.47 5.74 -5.95
CA GLU A 85 30.77 6.80 -5.21
C GLU A 85 29.32 6.55 -4.70
N TYR A 86 28.45 5.75 -5.36
CA TYR A 86 26.99 5.56 -5.10
C TYR A 86 26.61 4.69 -3.89
N GLU A 87 27.10 3.46 -3.73
CA GLU A 87 26.81 2.64 -2.54
C GLU A 87 27.67 3.12 -1.35
N ASP A 88 28.88 3.60 -1.63
CA ASP A 88 29.72 4.53 -0.85
C ASP A 88 28.96 5.79 -0.40
N ARG A 89 27.83 6.10 -1.04
CA ARG A 89 26.88 7.18 -0.73
C ARG A 89 27.48 8.59 -0.61
N LYS A 90 28.67 8.85 -1.18
CA LYS A 90 29.42 10.14 -1.12
C LYS A 90 28.71 11.40 -1.65
N SER A 91 28.43 11.55 -2.96
CA SER A 91 27.77 12.78 -3.48
C SER A 91 26.26 12.85 -3.22
N LYS A 92 25.59 13.96 -3.57
CA LYS A 92 24.13 14.12 -3.37
C LYS A 92 23.33 13.21 -4.30
N GLU A 93 23.86 12.92 -5.48
CA GLU A 93 23.12 12.43 -6.63
C GLU A 93 22.82 10.92 -6.60
N ALA A 94 23.45 10.16 -5.71
CA ALA A 94 22.91 8.91 -5.19
C ALA A 94 22.96 8.80 -3.68
N LEU A 95 22.69 9.92 -3.01
CA LEU A 95 21.64 9.80 -2.00
C LEU A 95 20.31 9.82 -2.78
N TRP A 96 20.17 10.72 -3.76
CA TRP A 96 19.04 10.82 -4.69
C TRP A 96 18.77 9.54 -5.50
N LEU A 97 19.68 9.07 -6.36
CA LEU A 97 19.49 7.86 -7.18
C LEU A 97 19.38 6.56 -6.34
N TYR A 98 19.96 6.54 -5.14
CA TYR A 98 19.79 5.43 -4.18
C TYR A 98 18.40 5.47 -3.50
N ASP A 99 17.78 6.64 -3.39
CA ASP A 99 16.36 6.77 -3.06
C ASP A 99 15.47 6.51 -4.29
N ALA A 100 15.93 6.86 -5.50
CA ALA A 100 15.21 6.66 -6.75
C ALA A 100 15.03 5.18 -7.08
N ASP A 101 16.05 4.32 -6.91
CA ASP A 101 15.92 2.86 -7.10
C ASP A 101 14.87 2.23 -6.17
N LYS A 102 14.74 2.76 -4.95
CA LYS A 102 13.68 2.39 -3.99
C LYS A 102 12.31 2.94 -4.41
N ALA A 103 12.24 4.19 -4.86
CA ALA A 103 11.00 4.84 -5.29
C ALA A 103 10.45 4.22 -6.58
N GLU A 104 11.33 3.86 -7.50
CA GLU A 104 11.07 2.99 -8.65
C GLU A 104 10.41 1.70 -8.15
N SER A 105 11.09 0.96 -7.27
CA SER A 105 10.58 -0.33 -6.74
C SER A 105 9.20 -0.19 -6.07
N VAL A 106 8.92 0.95 -5.42
CA VAL A 106 7.59 1.27 -4.86
C VAL A 106 6.56 1.46 -5.97
N ILE A 107 6.81 2.32 -6.96
CA ILE A 107 5.86 2.57 -8.06
C ILE A 107 5.62 1.28 -8.85
N GLN A 108 6.67 0.51 -9.14
CA GLN A 108 6.56 -0.74 -9.87
C GLN A 108 5.77 -1.80 -9.08
N SER A 109 5.83 -1.76 -7.73
CA SER A 109 4.95 -2.57 -6.87
C SER A 109 3.47 -2.14 -6.92
N VAL A 110 3.17 -0.83 -7.04
CA VAL A 110 1.79 -0.33 -7.25
C VAL A 110 1.27 -0.79 -8.61
N GLU A 111 2.09 -0.68 -9.67
CA GLU A 111 1.74 -1.18 -11.00
C GLU A 111 1.46 -2.69 -11.01
N TYR A 112 2.20 -3.48 -10.23
CA TYR A 112 1.94 -4.92 -10.10
C TYR A 112 0.71 -5.24 -9.25
N ALA A 113 0.45 -4.48 -8.18
CA ALA A 113 -0.80 -4.59 -7.41
C ALA A 113 -2.03 -4.31 -8.31
N ASN A 114 -1.96 -3.27 -9.15
CA ASN A 114 -2.98 -2.93 -10.15
C ASN A 114 -3.15 -4.00 -11.25
N ARG A 115 -2.17 -4.89 -11.44
CA ARG A 115 -2.24 -6.08 -12.32
C ARG A 115 -2.67 -7.36 -11.59
N GLY A 116 -3.04 -7.26 -10.30
CA GLY A 116 -3.55 -8.36 -9.48
C GLY A 116 -2.49 -9.19 -8.74
N HIS A 117 -1.21 -8.77 -8.75
CA HIS A 117 -0.16 -9.46 -8.00
C HIS A 117 -0.25 -9.15 -6.49
N LYS A 118 0.05 -10.17 -5.65
CA LYS A 118 -0.06 -10.11 -4.18
C LYS A 118 1.33 -10.11 -3.52
N ASN A 119 1.37 -9.94 -2.19
CA ASN A 119 2.58 -10.01 -1.36
C ASN A 119 3.64 -8.91 -1.63
N LEU A 120 3.20 -7.71 -2.00
CA LEU A 120 4.06 -6.58 -2.38
C LEU A 120 4.28 -5.54 -1.25
N SER A 121 3.75 -5.78 -0.07
CA SER A 121 3.79 -4.83 1.06
C SER A 121 5.21 -4.48 1.55
N GLU A 122 6.20 -5.35 1.33
CA GLU A 122 7.59 -5.06 1.74
C GLU A 122 8.25 -3.93 0.94
N PHE A 123 7.82 -3.71 -0.32
CA PHE A 123 8.32 -2.61 -1.16
C PHE A 123 7.82 -1.27 -0.61
N LEU A 124 6.62 -1.22 -0.05
CA LEU A 124 6.05 -0.05 0.64
C LEU A 124 6.90 0.33 1.86
N GLY A 125 7.46 -0.68 2.53
CA GLY A 125 8.49 -0.54 3.57
C GLY A 125 9.84 0.04 3.09
N LEU A 126 9.97 0.43 1.82
CA LEU A 126 11.08 1.25 1.32
C LEU A 126 10.82 2.75 1.42
N ILE A 127 9.55 3.20 1.47
CA ILE A 127 9.20 4.64 1.53
C ILE A 127 9.82 5.35 2.74
N PRO A 128 9.81 4.79 3.97
CA PRO A 128 10.48 5.40 5.13
C PRO A 128 12.02 5.45 5.01
N LYS A 129 12.60 4.81 3.98
CA LYS A 129 14.05 4.77 3.71
C LYS A 129 14.48 5.81 2.66
N PHE A 130 13.58 6.72 2.25
CA PHE A 130 13.92 7.85 1.38
C PHE A 130 14.64 8.94 2.21
N THR A 131 15.89 9.23 1.88
CA THR A 131 16.79 10.08 2.69
C THR A 131 16.88 11.53 2.22
N THR A 132 16.68 11.79 0.93
CA THR A 132 16.75 13.12 0.34
C THR A 132 15.40 13.86 0.43
N PRO A 133 15.37 15.18 0.69
CA PRO A 133 14.11 15.91 0.89
C PRO A 133 13.10 15.81 -0.27
N GLN A 134 13.60 15.79 -1.52
CA GLN A 134 12.75 15.61 -2.71
C GLN A 134 12.09 14.22 -2.73
N MET A 135 12.85 13.15 -2.46
CA MET A 135 12.33 11.79 -2.43
C MET A 135 11.44 11.56 -1.21
N ALA A 136 11.74 12.15 -0.06
CA ALA A 136 10.84 12.14 1.10
C ALA A 136 9.47 12.76 0.76
N ASN A 137 9.43 13.83 -0.05
CA ASN A 137 8.18 14.40 -0.55
C ASN A 137 7.49 13.50 -1.58
N TRP A 138 8.23 12.85 -2.49
CA TRP A 138 7.68 11.81 -3.38
C TRP A 138 7.10 10.64 -2.57
N GLY A 139 7.70 10.31 -1.42
CA GLY A 139 7.20 9.30 -0.49
C GLY A 139 5.86 9.62 0.16
N LYS A 140 5.47 10.91 0.25
CA LYS A 140 4.11 11.30 0.63
C LYS A 140 3.12 10.92 -0.47
N VAL A 141 3.39 11.35 -1.71
CA VAL A 141 2.54 11.07 -2.88
C VAL A 141 2.42 9.56 -3.12
N LEU A 142 3.54 8.82 -3.02
CA LEU A 142 3.53 7.36 -3.12
C LEU A 142 2.80 6.70 -1.94
N ARG A 143 2.79 7.29 -0.74
CA ARG A 143 1.89 6.83 0.34
C ARG A 143 0.42 7.05 -0.03
N GLU A 144 0.04 8.17 -0.65
CA GLU A 144 -1.35 8.41 -1.08
C GLU A 144 -1.83 7.47 -2.20
N GLU A 145 -0.94 7.06 -3.13
CA GLU A 145 -1.26 6.10 -4.18
C GLU A 145 -1.37 4.65 -3.67
N VAL A 146 -0.56 4.31 -2.65
CA VAL A 146 -0.44 2.99 -2.03
C VAL A 146 -1.49 2.78 -0.93
N HIS A 147 -1.41 3.61 0.11
CA HIS A 147 -2.05 3.44 1.41
C HIS A 147 -3.25 4.37 1.49
N ARG A 148 -4.43 3.82 1.25
CA ARG A 148 -5.65 4.63 1.17
C ARG A 148 -6.18 4.89 2.58
N PRO A 149 -6.71 6.08 2.87
CA PRO A 149 -7.51 6.28 4.07
C PRO A 149 -8.73 5.34 4.05
N ILE A 150 -8.65 4.27 4.83
CA ILE A 150 -9.77 3.37 5.12
C ILE A 150 -10.21 3.66 6.55
N ILE A 151 -11.48 4.06 6.67
CA ILE A 151 -12.15 4.36 7.93
C ILE A 151 -13.19 3.26 8.19
N PHE A 152 -12.91 2.43 9.18
CA PHE A 152 -13.86 1.48 9.73
C PHE A 152 -14.82 2.19 10.68
N VAL A 153 -16.13 2.13 10.39
CA VAL A 153 -17.18 2.63 11.28
C VAL A 153 -17.84 1.43 11.94
N THR A 154 -17.39 1.13 13.15
CA THR A 154 -17.88 0.02 13.98
C THR A 154 -18.54 0.56 15.25
N GLY A 155 -19.21 -0.31 16.00
CA GLY A 155 -19.99 0.12 17.16
C GLY A 155 -21.02 -0.89 17.61
N LEU A 156 -21.49 -0.70 18.83
CA LEU A 156 -22.44 -1.59 19.47
C LEU A 156 -23.73 -1.76 18.63
N PRO A 157 -24.50 -2.85 18.85
CA PRO A 157 -25.83 -3.01 18.26
C PRO A 157 -26.70 -1.77 18.49
N ASN A 158 -27.59 -1.48 17.55
CA ASN A 158 -28.51 -0.32 17.54
C ASN A 158 -27.87 1.07 17.32
N VAL A 159 -26.56 1.26 17.52
CA VAL A 159 -25.92 2.57 17.28
C VAL A 159 -25.97 2.90 15.78
N ASP A 160 -26.39 4.11 15.40
CA ASP A 160 -26.57 4.53 14.01
C ASP A 160 -25.24 4.76 13.28
N LYS A 161 -24.61 3.66 12.91
CA LYS A 161 -23.41 3.61 12.08
C LYS A 161 -23.71 4.09 10.65
N THR A 162 -24.95 3.95 10.17
CA THR A 162 -25.32 4.17 8.77
C THR A 162 -25.34 5.66 8.43
N THR A 163 -25.99 6.48 9.25
CA THR A 163 -26.07 7.94 9.04
C THR A 163 -24.67 8.57 9.13
N HIS A 164 -23.90 8.23 10.16
CA HIS A 164 -22.53 8.74 10.32
C HIS A 164 -21.58 8.27 9.21
N SER A 165 -21.68 7.00 8.75
CA SER A 165 -20.86 6.51 7.62
C SER A 165 -21.17 7.21 6.31
N LYS A 166 -22.43 7.51 6.03
CA LYS A 166 -22.84 8.25 4.82
C LYS A 166 -22.38 9.70 4.87
N LEU A 167 -22.57 10.38 6.00
CA LEU A 167 -22.10 11.76 6.22
C LEU A 167 -20.57 11.88 6.03
N LEU A 168 -19.80 10.93 6.54
CA LEU A 168 -18.35 10.84 6.27
C LEU A 168 -18.06 10.63 4.78
N SER A 169 -18.80 9.73 4.13
CA SER A 169 -18.57 9.38 2.73
C SER A 169 -18.86 10.54 1.77
N GLU A 170 -19.90 11.33 2.06
CA GLU A 170 -20.22 12.55 1.31
C GLU A 170 -19.16 13.64 1.52
N LYS A 171 -18.75 13.91 2.77
CA LYS A 171 -17.79 14.99 3.07
C LYS A 171 -16.38 14.74 2.51
N PHE A 172 -15.93 13.48 2.49
CA PHE A 172 -14.58 13.11 2.05
C PHE A 172 -14.52 12.49 0.64
N ASP A 173 -15.60 12.58 -0.14
CA ASP A 173 -15.78 11.91 -1.44
C ASP A 173 -15.35 10.43 -1.42
N ALA A 174 -15.67 9.73 -0.32
CA ALA A 174 -15.22 8.36 -0.10
C ALA A 174 -16.06 7.35 -0.87
N LEU A 175 -15.54 6.13 -0.98
CA LEU A 175 -16.29 4.93 -1.30
C LEU A 175 -17.01 4.46 -0.02
N TYR A 176 -18.34 4.51 -0.01
CA TYR A 176 -19.16 3.96 1.08
C TYR A 176 -19.40 2.46 0.85
N LEU A 177 -18.99 1.62 1.81
CA LEU A 177 -19.22 0.17 1.78
C LEU A 177 -19.96 -0.28 3.05
N SER A 178 -21.22 -0.68 2.91
CA SER A 178 -21.97 -1.32 4.01
C SER A 178 -21.85 -2.83 3.90
N LEU A 179 -21.13 -3.49 4.82
CA LEU A 179 -20.88 -4.93 4.71
C LEU A 179 -22.18 -5.74 4.73
N SER A 180 -23.18 -5.32 5.51
CA SER A 180 -24.52 -5.91 5.51
C SER A 180 -25.26 -5.72 4.19
N GLY A 181 -25.11 -4.55 3.53
CA GLY A 181 -25.73 -4.30 2.22
C GLY A 181 -25.12 -5.18 1.13
N ILE A 182 -23.79 -5.19 1.04
CA ILE A 182 -23.03 -5.99 0.05
C ILE A 182 -23.39 -7.49 0.17
N LEU A 183 -23.51 -8.02 1.39
CA LEU A 183 -23.88 -9.42 1.61
C LEU A 183 -25.36 -9.72 1.34
N GLN A 184 -26.26 -8.73 1.46
CA GLN A 184 -27.65 -8.86 1.02
C GLN A 184 -27.75 -8.88 -0.50
N GLU A 185 -27.01 -8.00 -1.19
CA GLU A 185 -26.96 -7.93 -2.66
C GLU A 185 -26.34 -9.20 -3.28
N GLN A 186 -25.34 -9.81 -2.64
CA GLN A 186 -24.72 -11.07 -3.10
C GLN A 186 -25.41 -12.35 -2.61
N SER A 187 -26.60 -12.25 -2.00
CA SER A 187 -27.37 -13.38 -1.43
C SER A 187 -28.12 -14.18 -2.51
N ASP A 188 -27.39 -14.83 -3.42
CA ASP A 188 -27.94 -15.88 -4.33
C ASP A 188 -28.00 -17.22 -3.57
N PRO A 189 -29.07 -18.03 -3.70
CA PRO A 189 -29.11 -19.42 -3.22
C PRO A 189 -27.94 -20.34 -3.65
N LYS A 190 -27.16 -19.94 -4.67
CA LYS A 190 -25.91 -20.60 -5.10
C LYS A 190 -24.65 -20.12 -4.37
N ASN A 191 -24.71 -18.99 -3.66
CA ASN A 191 -23.61 -18.41 -2.89
C ASN A 191 -23.83 -18.69 -1.39
N SER A 192 -23.49 -19.92 -0.97
CA SER A 192 -23.58 -20.37 0.43
C SER A 192 -22.82 -19.45 1.39
N ASP A 193 -21.73 -18.86 0.93
CA ASP A 193 -20.76 -18.19 1.78
C ASP A 193 -21.21 -16.75 2.10
N ALA A 194 -21.84 -16.04 1.15
CA ALA A 194 -22.57 -14.80 1.43
C ALA A 194 -23.72 -15.01 2.41
N ALA A 195 -24.55 -16.03 2.18
CA ALA A 195 -25.70 -16.33 3.04
C ALA A 195 -25.26 -16.69 4.47
N PHE A 196 -24.22 -17.51 4.61
CA PHE A 196 -23.64 -17.86 5.91
C PHE A 196 -22.97 -16.66 6.59
N ALA A 197 -22.24 -15.82 5.85
CA ALA A 197 -21.63 -14.59 6.37
C ALA A 197 -22.69 -13.60 6.86
N ALA A 198 -23.76 -13.39 6.09
CA ALA A 198 -24.90 -12.55 6.45
C ALA A 198 -25.58 -13.05 7.74
N LEU A 199 -25.86 -14.35 7.83
CA LEU A 199 -26.42 -14.98 9.03
C LEU A 199 -25.52 -14.76 10.26
N CYS A 200 -24.21 -14.96 10.14
CA CYS A 200 -23.27 -14.71 11.24
C CYS A 200 -23.24 -13.24 11.67
N LEU A 201 -23.41 -12.29 10.74
CA LEU A 201 -23.45 -10.85 11.05
C LEU A 201 -24.80 -10.39 11.62
N GLN A 202 -25.90 -11.06 11.29
CA GLN A 202 -27.23 -10.84 11.87
C GLN A 202 -27.28 -11.37 13.31
N GLU A 203 -26.93 -12.65 13.50
CA GLU A 203 -27.02 -13.35 14.78
C GLU A 203 -25.82 -13.08 15.71
N GLY A 204 -24.87 -12.23 15.29
CA GLY A 204 -23.72 -11.82 16.10
C GLY A 204 -22.68 -12.92 16.37
N LEU A 205 -22.57 -13.92 15.50
CA LEU A 205 -21.77 -15.12 15.70
C LEU A 205 -20.29 -14.90 15.34
N ASP A 206 -19.39 -15.26 16.26
CA ASP A 206 -17.93 -15.16 16.10
C ASP A 206 -17.33 -16.14 15.06
N ILE A 207 -18.15 -17.05 14.53
CA ILE A 207 -17.78 -18.04 13.50
C ILE A 207 -17.79 -17.46 12.06
N SER A 208 -18.06 -16.17 11.91
CA SER A 208 -18.13 -15.48 10.62
C SER A 208 -16.88 -15.73 9.74
N PRO A 209 -17.03 -16.00 8.43
CA PRO A 209 -15.93 -16.45 7.56
C PRO A 209 -15.00 -15.28 7.18
N THR A 210 -14.07 -14.91 8.08
CA THR A 210 -13.12 -13.80 7.91
C THR A 210 -12.48 -13.75 6.53
N GLY A 211 -12.01 -14.89 6.01
CA GLY A 211 -11.35 -14.96 4.70
C GLY A 211 -12.22 -14.40 3.58
N TYR A 212 -13.50 -14.83 3.54
CA TYR A 212 -14.50 -14.38 2.57
C TYR A 212 -14.87 -12.90 2.78
N LEU A 213 -15.12 -12.48 4.03
CA LEU A 213 -15.41 -11.07 4.35
C LEU A 213 -14.31 -10.10 3.90
N THR A 214 -13.05 -10.52 4.00
CA THR A 214 -11.93 -9.70 3.53
C THR A 214 -11.84 -9.68 2.01
N ASP A 215 -12.04 -10.82 1.33
CA ASP A 215 -11.94 -10.87 -0.13
C ASP A 215 -13.06 -10.05 -0.80
N ILE A 216 -14.31 -10.18 -0.33
CA ILE A 216 -15.46 -9.39 -0.84
C ILE A 216 -15.30 -7.88 -0.58
N LEU A 217 -14.76 -7.47 0.58
CA LEU A 217 -14.43 -6.06 0.84
C LEU A 217 -13.32 -5.58 -0.09
N LYS A 218 -12.27 -6.39 -0.31
CA LYS A 218 -11.18 -6.03 -1.22
C LYS A 218 -11.67 -5.82 -2.66
N GLU A 219 -12.52 -6.69 -3.17
CA GLU A 219 -13.08 -6.58 -4.53
C GLU A 219 -13.89 -5.29 -4.72
N ASN A 220 -14.69 -4.90 -3.72
CA ASN A 220 -15.45 -3.65 -3.74
C ASN A 220 -14.53 -2.41 -3.64
N ILE A 221 -13.49 -2.46 -2.79
CA ILE A 221 -12.45 -1.43 -2.70
C ILE A 221 -11.75 -1.26 -4.06
N ASP A 222 -11.27 -2.36 -4.64
CA ASP A 222 -10.57 -2.39 -5.93
C ASP A 222 -11.42 -1.80 -7.07
N GLU A 223 -12.74 -2.01 -7.04
CA GLU A 223 -13.66 -1.45 -8.04
C GLU A 223 -13.92 0.05 -7.85
N GLY A 224 -14.18 0.52 -6.62
CA GLY A 224 -14.32 1.95 -6.34
C GLY A 224 -13.06 2.75 -6.64
N ILE A 225 -11.88 2.13 -6.52
CA ILE A 225 -10.59 2.72 -6.92
C ILE A 225 -10.53 2.98 -8.44
N LYS A 226 -11.03 2.06 -9.29
CA LYS A 226 -11.12 2.27 -10.75
C LYS A 226 -12.05 3.44 -11.10
N GLN A 227 -13.05 3.67 -10.25
CA GLN A 227 -14.00 4.78 -10.35
C GLN A 227 -13.45 6.10 -9.76
N GLY A 228 -12.18 6.11 -9.32
CA GLY A 228 -11.45 7.30 -8.88
C GLY A 228 -11.50 7.61 -7.39
N LYS A 229 -12.20 6.79 -6.58
CA LYS A 229 -12.33 7.01 -5.14
C LYS A 229 -10.99 6.85 -4.42
N ARG A 230 -10.64 7.84 -3.59
CA ARG A 230 -9.34 7.92 -2.88
C ARG A 230 -9.43 7.57 -1.39
N CYS A 231 -10.62 7.67 -0.81
CA CYS A 231 -10.94 7.36 0.58
C CYS A 231 -12.00 6.24 0.61
N VAL A 232 -12.05 5.43 1.67
CA VAL A 232 -13.07 4.38 1.85
C VAL A 232 -13.64 4.47 3.28
N VAL A 233 -14.97 4.40 3.40
CA VAL A 233 -15.68 4.26 4.67
C VAL A 233 -16.38 2.89 4.67
N ILE A 234 -16.03 2.03 5.63
CA ILE A 234 -16.52 0.65 5.72
C ILE A 234 -17.36 0.51 6.99
N GLU A 235 -18.66 0.26 6.83
CA GLU A 235 -19.62 0.16 7.92
C GLU A 235 -19.76 -1.27 8.44
N GLY A 236 -19.75 -1.44 9.77
CA GLY A 236 -20.10 -2.69 10.46
C GLY A 236 -18.98 -3.73 10.51
N PHE A 237 -17.77 -3.36 10.13
CA PHE A 237 -16.53 -4.15 10.15
C PHE A 237 -15.35 -3.26 10.59
N PRO A 238 -14.33 -3.80 11.30
CA PRO A 238 -14.30 -5.13 11.90
C PRO A 238 -15.20 -5.18 13.16
N ARG A 239 -15.56 -6.39 13.58
CA ARG A 239 -16.28 -6.65 14.84
C ARG A 239 -15.42 -7.34 15.91
N ASN A 240 -14.29 -7.92 15.51
CA ASN A 240 -13.31 -8.56 16.40
C ASN A 240 -11.88 -8.43 15.83
N VAL A 241 -10.86 -8.67 16.66
CA VAL A 241 -9.43 -8.60 16.26
C VAL A 241 -9.09 -9.57 15.12
N LYS A 242 -9.74 -10.73 15.06
CA LYS A 242 -9.53 -11.72 13.99
C LYS A 242 -9.92 -11.17 12.61
N GLN A 243 -11.03 -10.44 12.51
CA GLN A 243 -11.46 -9.76 11.29
C GLN A 243 -10.50 -8.63 10.90
N LEU A 244 -10.03 -7.85 11.88
CA LEU A 244 -9.04 -6.79 11.64
C LEU A 244 -7.74 -7.39 11.07
N ARG A 245 -7.07 -8.30 11.79
CA ARG A 245 -5.80 -8.91 11.34
C ARG A 245 -5.93 -9.56 9.95
N GLY A 246 -7.03 -10.29 9.70
CA GLY A 246 -7.28 -10.90 8.39
C GLY A 246 -7.44 -9.88 7.26
N PHE A 247 -7.95 -8.68 7.55
CA PHE A 247 -7.96 -7.54 6.62
C PHE A 247 -6.58 -6.93 6.44
N GLU A 248 -5.84 -6.71 7.52
CA GLU A 248 -4.49 -6.10 7.46
C GLU A 248 -3.47 -6.98 6.73
N GLU A 249 -3.59 -8.31 6.83
CA GLU A 249 -2.78 -9.29 6.10
C GLU A 249 -3.05 -9.33 4.58
N LYS A 250 -4.30 -9.09 4.15
CA LYS A 250 -4.75 -9.26 2.75
C LYS A 250 -4.91 -7.96 1.96
N VAL A 251 -5.16 -6.84 2.64
CA VAL A 251 -5.57 -5.56 2.04
C VAL A 251 -4.57 -4.46 2.40
N GLN A 252 -4.68 -3.90 3.61
CA GLN A 252 -3.71 -2.96 4.19
C GLN A 252 -3.89 -2.86 5.71
N GLY A 253 -2.80 -2.66 6.45
CA GLY A 253 -2.84 -2.30 7.87
C GLY A 253 -2.69 -0.81 8.10
N GLY A 254 -2.96 -0.34 9.32
CA GLY A 254 -2.87 1.10 9.65
C GLY A 254 -4.11 1.91 9.24
N ASN A 255 -5.27 1.31 9.47
CA ASN A 255 -6.60 1.86 9.16
C ASN A 255 -7.15 2.62 10.38
N LEU A 256 -8.07 3.57 10.18
CA LEU A 256 -8.76 4.24 11.30
C LEU A 256 -9.98 3.42 11.73
N ILE A 257 -10.10 3.11 13.01
CA ILE A 257 -11.32 2.56 13.62
C ILE A 257 -12.03 3.66 14.40
N LEU A 258 -13.22 4.03 13.90
CA LEU A 258 -14.21 4.83 14.62
C LEU A 258 -15.15 3.88 15.36
N LEU A 259 -15.03 3.83 16.69
CA LEU A 259 -15.94 3.11 17.57
C LEU A 259 -17.07 4.05 18.01
N LEU A 260 -18.25 3.88 17.42
CA LEU A 260 -19.46 4.61 17.82
C LEU A 260 -20.13 3.93 19.02
N THR A 261 -20.49 4.73 20.02
CA THR A 261 -21.12 4.27 21.28
C THR A 261 -22.29 5.16 21.70
N SER A 262 -23.21 4.61 22.48
CA SER A 262 -24.34 5.32 23.10
C SER A 262 -24.59 4.68 24.48
N ILE A 263 -24.91 5.49 25.48
CA ILE A 263 -25.28 5.09 26.84
C ILE A 263 -26.82 4.98 26.95
N ARG A 264 -27.57 5.75 26.14
CA ARG A 264 -29.04 5.70 26.03
C ARG A 264 -29.57 4.41 25.41
N GLN A 265 -28.78 3.73 24.59
CA GLN A 265 -29.17 2.46 24.00
C GLN A 265 -28.93 1.29 24.97
N GLY A 266 -29.88 0.33 24.97
CA GLY A 266 -29.92 -0.74 25.96
C GLY A 266 -28.70 -1.69 25.94
N SER A 267 -28.56 -2.46 27.03
CA SER A 267 -27.41 -3.34 27.28
C SER A 267 -27.02 -4.20 26.07
N ALA A 268 -25.91 -3.84 25.43
CA ALA A 268 -25.30 -4.67 24.40
C ALA A 268 -24.75 -5.99 24.99
N PRO A 269 -24.63 -7.06 24.19
CA PRO A 269 -24.08 -8.33 24.67
C PRO A 269 -22.64 -8.19 25.18
N ASP A 270 -22.34 -8.81 26.32
CA ASP A 270 -21.01 -8.91 26.93
C ASP A 270 -19.91 -9.29 25.92
N SER A 271 -20.21 -10.20 24.99
CA SER A 271 -19.30 -10.65 23.95
C SER A 271 -18.94 -9.53 22.95
N ALA A 272 -19.92 -8.71 22.56
CA ALA A 272 -19.69 -7.58 21.67
C ALA A 272 -18.89 -6.47 22.36
N ILE A 273 -19.15 -6.22 23.65
CA ILE A 273 -18.38 -5.25 24.45
C ILE A 273 -16.90 -5.69 24.54
N ARG A 274 -16.65 -6.97 24.86
CA ARG A 274 -15.29 -7.53 24.95
C ARG A 274 -14.55 -7.49 23.61
N ALA A 275 -15.19 -7.91 22.51
CA ALA A 275 -14.57 -7.90 21.18
C ALA A 275 -14.18 -6.49 20.69
N LEU A 276 -14.93 -5.45 21.10
CA LEU A 276 -14.60 -4.06 20.82
C LEU A 276 -13.50 -3.51 21.76
N GLN A 277 -13.43 -3.96 23.01
CA GLN A 277 -12.30 -3.69 23.91
C GLN A 277 -11.02 -4.36 23.43
N GLU A 278 -11.10 -5.57 22.89
CA GLU A 278 -9.95 -6.26 22.27
C GLU A 278 -9.45 -5.48 21.04
N LEU A 279 -10.35 -4.93 20.20
CA LEU A 279 -10.00 -4.05 19.09
C LEU A 279 -9.35 -2.72 19.56
N GLU A 280 -9.79 -2.16 20.68
CA GLU A 280 -9.20 -0.96 21.31
C GLU A 280 -7.77 -1.22 21.81
N ASN A 281 -7.50 -2.42 22.36
CA ASN A 281 -6.17 -2.82 22.85
C ASN A 281 -5.20 -3.26 21.74
N GLU A 282 -5.70 -3.66 20.55
CA GLU A 282 -4.89 -4.13 19.42
C GLU A 282 -4.28 -2.99 18.59
N GLN A 283 -4.83 -1.78 18.67
CA GLN A 283 -4.48 -0.66 17.78
C GLN A 283 -3.69 0.45 18.50
N GLU A 284 -2.90 1.19 17.71
CA GLU A 284 -2.27 2.41 18.19
C GLU A 284 -3.34 3.46 18.55
N GLU A 285 -3.13 4.23 19.63
CA GLU A 285 -4.08 5.25 20.09
C GLU A 285 -4.46 6.26 18.98
N ARG A 286 -3.58 6.54 18.00
CA ARG A 286 -3.91 7.43 16.86
C ARG A 286 -4.84 6.80 15.83
N LEU A 287 -4.90 5.47 15.76
CA LEU A 287 -5.71 4.68 14.80
C LEU A 287 -7.05 4.23 15.39
N PHE A 288 -7.27 4.38 16.70
CA PHE A 288 -8.54 4.07 17.35
C PHE A 288 -9.17 5.33 17.95
N LYS A 289 -10.44 5.61 17.64
CA LYS A 289 -11.18 6.76 18.16
C LYS A 289 -12.59 6.35 18.56
N LYS A 290 -12.88 6.46 19.85
CA LYS A 290 -14.22 6.26 20.40
C LYS A 290 -15.02 7.56 20.34
N ILE A 291 -16.23 7.48 19.81
CA ILE A 291 -17.18 8.60 19.69
C ILE A 291 -18.43 8.27 20.51
N ASP A 292 -18.91 9.23 21.29
CA ASP A 292 -20.20 9.16 21.97
C ASP A 292 -21.27 9.79 21.06
N CYS A 293 -22.35 9.07 20.81
CA CYS A 293 -23.45 9.43 19.93
C CYS A 293 -24.70 9.92 20.71
N ASP A 294 -24.62 10.08 22.04
CA ASP A 294 -25.73 10.62 22.84
C ASP A 294 -25.83 12.16 22.82
N GLY A 295 -24.87 12.85 22.21
CA GLY A 295 -24.89 14.31 22.03
C GLY A 295 -25.87 14.81 20.96
N SER A 296 -25.86 16.12 20.72
CA SER A 296 -26.43 16.74 19.53
C SER A 296 -25.58 16.47 18.28
N GLU A 297 -26.12 16.73 17.09
CA GLU A 297 -25.45 16.47 15.81
C GLU A 297 -24.09 17.20 15.69
N GLU A 298 -23.94 18.39 16.29
CA GLU A 298 -22.66 19.10 16.36
C GLU A 298 -21.67 18.44 17.35
N GLU A 299 -22.14 18.02 18.53
CA GLU A 299 -21.32 17.37 19.57
C GLU A 299 -20.81 15.99 19.13
N VAL A 300 -21.57 15.26 18.32
CA VAL A 300 -21.15 13.98 17.72
C VAL A 300 -20.33 14.22 16.43
N GLY A 301 -20.79 15.15 15.58
CA GLY A 301 -20.23 15.41 14.26
C GLY A 301 -18.83 16.03 14.29
N VAL A 302 -18.57 17.00 15.17
CA VAL A 302 -17.26 17.69 15.22
C VAL A 302 -16.12 16.74 15.62
N PRO A 303 -16.22 15.91 16.68
CA PRO A 303 -15.19 14.91 16.99
C PRO A 303 -15.02 13.84 15.90
N LEU A 304 -16.12 13.37 15.31
CA LEU A 304 -16.12 12.40 14.20
C LEU A 304 -15.33 12.94 12.99
N MET A 305 -15.58 14.20 12.63
CA MET A 305 -14.93 14.84 11.48
C MET A 305 -13.46 15.15 11.74
N HIS A 306 -13.11 15.70 12.91
CA HIS A 306 -11.71 15.95 13.26
C HIS A 306 -10.87 14.67 13.32
N ALA A 307 -11.45 13.54 13.76
CA ALA A 307 -10.76 12.25 13.75
C ALA A 307 -10.38 11.79 12.33
N VAL A 308 -11.29 11.92 11.37
CA VAL A 308 -11.07 11.53 9.97
C VAL A 308 -10.15 12.52 9.25
N GLU A 309 -10.32 13.83 9.47
CA GLU A 309 -9.43 14.87 8.92
C GLU A 309 -7.99 14.68 9.39
N ALA A 310 -7.76 14.46 10.69
CA ALA A 310 -6.44 14.21 11.24
C ALA A 310 -5.80 12.91 10.70
N PHE A 311 -6.60 11.87 10.46
CA PHE A 311 -6.13 10.61 9.88
C PHE A 311 -5.76 10.75 8.39
N ILE A 312 -6.62 11.37 7.58
CA ILE A 312 -6.35 11.62 6.16
C ILE A 312 -5.10 12.50 6.01
N LEU A 313 -4.99 13.58 6.80
CA LEU A 313 -3.81 14.45 6.81
C LEU A 313 -2.53 13.72 7.24
N GLN A 314 -2.61 12.67 8.07
CA GLN A 314 -1.45 11.84 8.41
C GLN A 314 -1.09 10.84 7.29
N ALA A 315 -2.07 10.28 6.58
CA ALA A 315 -1.81 9.41 5.42
C ALA A 315 -1.12 10.18 4.27
N SER A 316 -1.48 11.45 4.08
CA SER A 316 -0.87 12.38 3.11
C SER A 316 0.52 12.93 3.51
N ASN A 317 1.11 12.53 4.64
CA ASN A 317 2.36 13.11 5.16
C ASN A 317 3.51 12.12 5.37
#